data_AF-A0A412CIY9-F1
#
_entry.id   AF-A0A412CIY9-F1
#
_cell.length_a   1.000
_cell.length_b   1.000
_cell.length_c   1.000
_cell.angle_alpha   90.00
_cell.angle_beta   90.00
_cell.angle_gamma   90.00
#
_symmetry.space_group_name_H-M   'P 1'
#
loop_
_entity.id
_entity.type
_entity.pdbx_description
1 polymer ?
#
loop_
_entity_poly.entity_id
_entity_poly.type
_entity_poly.pdbx_seq_one_letter_code
_entity_poly.pdbx_strand_id
1 'polypeptide(L)'
;WVHIETLISLLKGYQLTGDNQCLEWFEKVHDYTWTHFKDKEHPEWYGYLNRRGEVLLPLKGGKWKGCFHVPRGLYQCWKVLEQL
;
A
#
# COMPACT_ATOMS: atom_id res chain seq x y z
N TRP A 1 5.95 -3.16 2.33
CA TRP A 1 4.90 -3.98 2.95
C TRP A 1 4.17 -3.22 4.03
N VAL A 2 4.86 -2.52 4.95
CA VAL A 2 4.25 -1.69 6.01
C VAL A 2 3.07 -0.85 5.49
N HIS A 3 3.31 0.01 4.49
CA HIS A 3 2.28 0.90 3.96
C HIS A 3 1.08 0.17 3.32
N ILE A 4 1.30 -0.91 2.55
CA ILE A 4 0.19 -1.66 1.94
C ILE A 4 -0.66 -2.36 3.00
N GLU A 5 -0.08 -2.83 4.11
CA GLU A 5 -0.87 -3.34 5.25
C GLU A 5 -1.66 -2.23 5.93
N THR A 6 -1.06 -1.04 6.10
CA THR A 6 -1.76 0.13 6.63
C THR A 6 -2.96 0.50 5.78
N LEU A 7 -2.85 0.45 4.44
CA LEU A 7 -3.99 0.68 3.53
C LEU A 7 -5.13 -0.31 3.77
N ILE A 8 -4.82 -1.61 3.91
CA ILE A 8 -5.82 -2.64 4.21
C ILE A 8 -6.48 -2.36 5.57
N SER A 9 -5.68 -2.07 6.60
CA SER A 9 -6.16 -1.83 7.96
C SER A 9 -7.08 -0.61 8.03
N LEU A 10 -6.71 0.49 7.38
CA LEU A 10 -7.51 1.72 7.40
C LEU A 10 -8.83 1.56 6.64
N LEU A 11 -8.81 0.95 5.45
CA LEU A 11 -10.05 0.65 4.71
C LEU A 11 -10.98 -0.26 5.49
N LYS A 12 -10.46 -1.33 6.09
CA LYS A 12 -11.28 -2.22 6.93
C LYS A 12 -11.76 -1.52 8.20
N GLY A 13 -10.95 -0.66 8.79
CA GLY A 13 -11.34 0.20 9.91
C GLY A 13 -12.58 1.00 9.55
N TYR A 14 -12.51 1.75 8.44
CA TYR A 14 -13.64 2.51 7.93
C TYR A 14 -14.85 1.62 7.63
N GLN A 15 -14.66 0.49 6.92
CA GLN A 15 -15.73 -0.44 6.58
C GLN A 15 -16.47 -0.99 7.82
N LEU A 16 -15.74 -1.31 8.89
CA LEU A 16 -16.30 -1.97 10.07
C LEU A 16 -16.89 -0.99 11.09
N THR A 17 -16.42 0.26 11.12
CA THR A 17 -16.78 1.22 12.17
C THR A 17 -17.50 2.46 11.65
N GLY A 18 -17.36 2.78 10.36
CA GLY A 18 -17.83 4.05 9.78
C GLY A 18 -17.03 5.28 10.25
N ASP A 19 -15.87 5.11 10.89
CA ASP A 19 -15.05 6.24 11.37
C ASP A 19 -14.34 6.93 10.21
N ASN A 20 -14.78 8.14 9.87
CA ASN A 20 -14.22 8.95 8.78
C ASN A 20 -12.71 9.23 8.94
N GLN A 21 -12.16 9.22 10.16
CA GLN A 21 -10.71 9.37 10.34
C GLN A 21 -9.93 8.22 9.70
N CYS A 22 -10.50 7.02 9.64
CA CYS A 22 -9.88 5.90 8.94
C CYS A 22 -9.77 6.18 7.43
N LEU A 23 -10.79 6.81 6.84
CA LEU A 23 -10.79 7.17 5.41
C LEU A 23 -9.82 8.32 5.13
N GLU A 24 -9.81 9.37 5.95
CA GLU A 24 -8.86 10.48 5.84
C GLU A 24 -7.40 9.99 5.90
N TRP A 25 -7.10 9.10 6.85
CA TRP A 25 -5.77 8.50 6.93
C TRP A 25 -5.49 7.53 5.79
N PHE A 26 -6.50 6.81 5.30
CA PHE A 26 -6.34 5.94 4.14
C PHE A 26 -5.88 6.74 2.93
N GLU A 27 -6.55 7.85 2.60
CA GLU A 27 -6.20 8.73 1.48
C GLU A 27 -4.76 9.24 1.61
N LYS A 28 -4.39 9.73 2.80
CA LYS A 28 -3.03 10.21 3.06
C LYS A 28 -1.95 9.14 2.86
N VAL A 29 -2.18 7.93 3.38
CA VAL A 29 -1.23 6.82 3.21
C VAL A 29 -1.24 6.30 1.77
N HIS A 30 -2.40 6.32 1.12
CA HIS A 30 -2.58 5.92 -0.26
C HIS A 30 -1.72 6.79 -1.17
N ASP A 31 -1.84 8.10 -1.06
CA ASP A 31 -1.08 9.05 -1.87
C ASP A 31 0.42 8.89 -1.68
N TYR A 32 0.88 8.76 -0.43
CA TYR A 32 2.28 8.48 -0.16
C TYR A 32 2.74 7.16 -0.80
N THR A 33 1.95 6.10 -0.65
CA THR A 33 2.29 4.76 -1.11
C THR A 33 2.41 4.71 -2.63
N TRP A 34 1.42 5.23 -3.35
CA TRP A 34 1.40 5.24 -4.80
C TRP A 34 2.45 6.16 -5.40
N THR A 35 2.72 7.31 -4.76
CA THR A 35 3.71 8.26 -5.27
C THR A 35 5.15 7.74 -5.13
N HIS A 36 5.45 7.00 -4.06
CA HIS A 36 6.84 6.64 -3.73
C HIS A 36 7.21 5.18 -4.01
N PHE A 37 6.27 4.23 -3.86
CA PHE A 37 6.58 2.80 -4.05
C PHE A 37 6.23 2.29 -5.44
N LYS A 38 5.17 2.79 -6.09
CA LYS A 38 4.82 2.36 -7.45
C LYS A 38 5.89 2.85 -8.41
N ASP A 39 6.53 1.90 -9.09
CA ASP A 39 7.44 2.24 -10.17
C ASP A 39 6.65 2.76 -11.38
N LYS A 40 7.07 3.91 -11.92
CA LYS A 40 6.43 4.59 -13.05
C LYS A 40 6.85 4.00 -14.39
N GLU A 41 8.03 3.40 -14.47
CA GLU A 41 8.61 2.88 -15.72
C GLU A 41 8.32 1.39 -15.89
N HIS A 42 8.32 0.63 -14.79
CA HIS A 42 8.10 -0.82 -14.83
C HIS A 42 6.93 -1.27 -13.95
N PRO A 43 6.32 -2.44 -14.26
CA PRO A 43 5.31 -3.04 -13.39
C PRO A 43 5.80 -3.25 -11.96
N GLU A 44 4.85 -3.45 -11.03
CA GLU A 44 5.13 -3.72 -9.62
C GLU A 44 5.74 -2.50 -8.87
N TRP A 45 6.12 -2.69 -7.61
CA TRP A 45 6.44 -1.67 -6.60
C TRP A 45 7.84 -1.92 -6.02
N TYR A 46 8.60 -0.86 -5.75
CA TYR A 46 9.82 -1.00 -4.97
C TYR A 46 9.53 -1.53 -3.55
N GLY A 47 10.49 -2.26 -2.99
CA GLY A 47 10.39 -2.78 -1.63
C GLY A 47 10.89 -1.85 -0.53
N TYR A 48 11.92 -1.07 -0.87
CA TYR A 48 12.80 -0.43 0.11
C TYR A 48 13.14 0.99 -0.33
N LEU A 49 12.69 1.95 0.47
CA LEU A 49 12.99 3.37 0.33
C LEU A 49 13.82 3.82 1.53
N ASN A 50 14.61 4.87 1.36
CA ASN A 50 15.23 5.55 2.49
C ASN A 50 14.19 6.44 3.20
N ARG A 51 14.59 7.12 4.28
CA ARG A 51 13.67 7.97 5.08
C ARG A 51 13.04 9.12 4.28
N ARG A 52 13.67 9.57 3.19
CA ARG A 52 13.20 10.67 2.35
C ARG A 52 12.20 10.19 1.28
N GLY A 53 11.92 8.90 1.21
CA GLY A 53 11.06 8.30 0.18
C GLY A 53 11.78 8.03 -1.14
N GLU A 54 13.11 8.12 -1.18
CA GLU A 54 13.91 7.81 -2.37
C GLU A 54 14.22 6.31 -2.42
N VAL A 55 14.29 5.74 -3.63
CA VAL A 55 14.58 4.31 -3.83
C VAL A 55 15.94 3.96 -3.24
N LEU A 56 15.96 3.07 -2.23
CA LEU A 56 17.19 2.61 -1.58
C LEU A 56 17.74 1.35 -2.26
N LEU A 57 16.86 0.40 -2.59
CA LEU A 57 17.22 -0.80 -3.32
C LEU A 57 16.30 -0.92 -4.56
N PRO A 58 16.82 -0.80 -5.80
CA PRO A 58 16.03 -0.79 -7.02
C PRO A 58 15.62 -2.22 -7.45
N LEU A 59 15.09 -3.01 -6.51
CA LEU A 59 14.65 -4.39 -6.72
C LEU A 59 13.13 -4.51 -6.59
N LYS A 60 12.53 -5.36 -7.44
CA LYS A 60 11.11 -5.74 -7.37
C LYS A 60 10.86 -7.04 -6.63
N GLY A 61 11.91 -7.81 -6.39
CA GLY A 61 11.89 -9.02 -5.59
C GLY A 61 13.27 -9.30 -5.00
N GLY A 62 13.32 -10.16 -4.00
CA GLY A 62 14.54 -10.59 -3.35
C GLY A 62 14.24 -11.61 -2.27
N LYS A 63 15.17 -11.82 -1.35
CA LYS A 63 15.00 -12.81 -0.26
C LYS A 63 13.72 -12.62 0.57
N TRP A 64 13.28 -11.37 0.74
CA TRP A 64 12.16 -11.01 1.61
C TRP A 64 11.01 -10.27 0.89
N LYS A 65 11.13 -10.05 -0.42
CA LYS A 65 10.07 -9.44 -1.22
C LYS A 65 9.71 -10.40 -2.35
N GLY A 66 8.47 -10.85 -2.36
CA GLY A 66 7.91 -11.70 -3.39
C GLY A 66 6.45 -11.38 -3.66
N CYS A 67 5.79 -12.28 -4.39
CA CYS A 67 4.38 -12.19 -4.76
C CYS A 67 3.46 -12.49 -3.56
N PHE A 68 3.42 -11.58 -2.58
CA PHE A 68 2.59 -11.73 -1.38
C PHE A 68 1.93 -10.43 -0.94
N HIS A 69 2.67 -9.53 -0.27
CA HIS A 69 2.09 -8.32 0.33
C HIS A 69 1.39 -7.41 -0.69
N VAL A 70 2.03 -7.14 -1.82
CA VAL A 70 1.46 -6.25 -2.86
C VAL A 70 0.19 -6.84 -3.48
N PRO A 71 0.20 -8.05 -4.08
CA PRO A 71 -1.01 -8.60 -4.70
C PRO A 71 -2.13 -8.85 -3.68
N ARG A 72 -1.82 -9.40 -2.49
CA ARG A 72 -2.82 -9.59 -1.44
C ARG A 72 -3.42 -8.26 -1.00
N GLY A 73 -2.59 -7.25 -0.79
CA GLY A 73 -3.04 -5.97 -0.29
C GLY A 73 -3.92 -5.22 -1.28
N LEU A 74 -3.51 -5.17 -2.55
CA LEU A 74 -4.35 -4.59 -3.61
C LEU A 74 -5.68 -5.33 -3.76
N TYR A 75 -5.66 -6.67 -3.74
CA TYR A 75 -6.88 -7.47 -3.79
C TYR A 75 -7.80 -7.18 -2.60
N GLN A 76 -7.27 -7.12 -1.37
CA GLN A 76 -8.09 -6.82 -0.19
C GLN A 76 -8.65 -5.41 -0.20
N CYS A 77 -7.85 -4.39 -0.56
CA CYS A 77 -8.34 -3.03 -0.69
C CYS A 77 -9.47 -2.95 -1.73
N TRP A 78 -9.29 -3.58 -2.90
CA TRP A 78 -10.34 -3.63 -3.93
C TRP A 78 -11.63 -4.29 -3.41
N LYS A 79 -11.53 -5.47 -2.78
CA LYS A 79 -12.72 -6.17 -2.26
C LYS A 79 -13.45 -5.39 -1.17
N VAL A 80 -12.74 -4.63 -0.34
CA VAL A 80 -13.37 -3.73 0.65
C VAL A 80 -14.04 -2.56 -0.05
N LEU A 81 -13.35 -1.90 -0.98
CA LEU A 81 -13.89 -0.76 -1.74
C LEU A 81 -15.12 -1.14 -2.58
N GLU A 82 -15.19 -2.37 -3.12
CA GLU A 82 -16.35 -2.87 -3.86
C GLU A 82 -17.60 -3.04 -2.97
N GLN A 83 -17.42 -3.14 -1.65
CA GLN A 83 -18.49 -3.32 -0.67
C GLN A 83 -18.92 -2.01 0.01
N LEU A 84 -18.19 -0.91 -0.21
CA LEU A 84 -18.48 0.43 0.30
C LEU A 84 -19.31 1.20 -0.74
#